data_AF-A0A1D3L7P6-F1
#
_entry.id   AF-A0A1D3L7P6-F1
#
_cell.length_a   1.000
_cell.length_b   1.000
_cell.length_c   1.000
_cell.angle_alpha   90.00
_cell.angle_beta   90.00
_cell.angle_gamma   90.00
#
_symmetry.space_group_name_H-M   'P 1'
#
loop_
_entity.id
_entity.type
_entity.pdbx_description
1 polymer ?
#
loop_
_entity_poly.entity_id
_entity_poly.type
_entity_poly.pdbx_seq_one_letter_code
_entity_poly.pdbx_strand_id
1 'polypeptide(L)'
;KHVKNSGKYSNFISDSGRYTNFNEFIEKQKDLLNINIEDLSKFYDASKLICSMYGNVAQNQTDDKLSNNATSFVNKYTELNNIYNNEGAPHSQILSALSTDYNNLKKERDNIPSLPEKKTTQDHVQSSKDNSEQISGQFSEDTSSSSSIGNKLFTVLSIFGAIAFLLGISYKYSLFGLRKRAQKQHLREKIKNTKKRMNH
;
A
#
# COMPACT_ATOMS: atom_id res chain seq x y z
N LYS A 1 10.64 4.36 13.58
CA LYS A 1 10.05 5.71 13.28
C LYS A 1 8.71 5.45 12.56
N HIS A 2 7.62 6.15 12.91
CA HIS A 2 6.28 5.90 12.35
C HIS A 2 5.96 6.84 11.18
N VAL A 3 5.06 6.43 10.27
CA VAL A 3 4.66 7.25 9.11
C VAL A 3 4.05 8.58 9.55
N LYS A 4 3.15 8.54 10.56
CA LYS A 4 2.56 9.75 11.15
C LYS A 4 3.57 10.77 11.69
N ASN A 5 4.76 10.30 12.08
CA ASN A 5 5.85 11.11 12.63
C ASN A 5 6.96 11.41 11.59
N SER A 6 6.69 11.20 10.30
CA SER A 6 7.69 11.35 9.23
C SER A 6 7.98 12.80 8.83
N GLY A 7 7.24 13.79 9.36
CA GLY A 7 7.26 15.19 8.94
C GLY A 7 6.64 15.44 7.55
N LYS A 8 6.64 14.43 6.67
CA LYS A 8 5.92 14.45 5.40
C LYS A 8 4.41 14.31 5.59
N TYR A 9 4.00 13.55 6.61
CA TYR A 9 2.58 13.31 6.92
C TYR A 9 1.80 14.59 7.26
N SER A 10 2.37 15.51 8.03
CA SER A 10 1.68 16.77 8.38
C SER A 10 1.43 17.66 7.16
N ASN A 11 2.42 17.77 6.26
CA ASN A 11 2.26 18.52 5.01
C ASN A 11 1.22 17.85 4.10
N PHE A 12 1.18 16.53 4.14
CA PHE A 12 0.22 15.75 3.38
C PHE A 12 -1.22 16.02 3.83
N ILE A 13 -1.48 16.02 5.14
CA ILE A 13 -2.80 16.32 5.70
C ILE A 13 -3.23 17.77 5.42
N SER A 14 -2.31 18.73 5.48
CA SER A 14 -2.64 20.12 5.16
C SER A 14 -3.04 20.29 3.70
N ASP A 15 -2.35 19.59 2.78
CA ASP A 15 -2.66 19.64 1.35
C ASP A 15 -3.95 18.87 1.02
N SER A 16 -4.26 17.82 1.78
CA SER A 16 -5.43 16.97 1.55
C SER A 16 -6.76 17.62 1.92
N GLY A 17 -6.76 18.68 2.73
CA GLY A 17 -7.96 19.46 3.07
C GLY A 17 -8.67 20.09 1.85
N ARG A 18 -8.05 20.02 0.66
CA ARG A 18 -8.65 20.40 -0.64
C ARG A 18 -9.63 19.36 -1.19
N TYR A 19 -9.64 18.14 -0.64
CA TYR A 19 -10.50 17.05 -1.08
C TYR A 19 -11.50 16.71 0.03
N THR A 20 -12.78 16.80 -0.29
CA THR A 20 -13.88 16.39 0.61
C THR A 20 -13.78 14.90 0.95
N ASN A 21 -14.11 14.53 2.18
CA ASN A 21 -14.07 13.16 2.74
C ASN A 21 -12.68 12.51 2.85
N PHE A 22 -11.62 13.16 2.39
CA PHE A 22 -10.28 12.59 2.41
C PHE A 22 -9.73 12.45 3.84
N ASN A 23 -9.96 13.47 4.68
CA ASN A 23 -9.53 13.42 6.08
C ASN A 23 -10.25 12.28 6.84
N GLU A 24 -11.53 12.05 6.56
CA GLU A 24 -12.29 10.94 7.14
C GLU A 24 -11.71 9.58 6.70
N PHE A 25 -11.34 9.46 5.42
CA PHE A 25 -10.66 8.26 4.91
C PHE A 25 -9.33 8.02 5.63
N ILE A 26 -8.51 9.06 5.83
CA ILE A 26 -7.24 8.92 6.54
C ILE A 26 -7.44 8.51 8.00
N GLU A 27 -8.41 9.09 8.70
CA GLU A 27 -8.73 8.72 10.07
C GLU A 27 -9.14 7.25 10.20
N LYS A 28 -9.88 6.71 9.22
CA LYS A 28 -10.20 5.27 9.15
C LYS A 28 -8.96 4.39 8.99
N GLN A 29 -7.87 4.92 8.40
CA GLN A 29 -6.62 4.20 8.16
C GLN A 29 -5.51 4.53 9.17
N LYS A 30 -5.82 5.27 10.24
CA LYS A 30 -4.82 5.77 11.21
C LYS A 30 -3.94 4.66 11.82
N ASP A 31 -4.51 3.47 12.01
CA ASP A 31 -3.81 2.35 12.64
C ASP A 31 -2.75 1.76 11.70
N LEU A 32 -3.03 1.70 10.39
CA LEU A 32 -2.05 1.35 9.37
C LEU A 32 -0.94 2.39 9.27
N LEU A 33 -1.28 3.68 9.37
CA LEU A 33 -0.30 4.79 9.38
C LEU A 33 0.54 4.85 10.66
N ASN A 34 0.12 4.13 11.70
CA ASN A 34 0.87 3.98 12.94
C ASN A 34 1.90 2.85 12.89
N ILE A 35 1.97 2.06 11.81
CA ILE A 35 2.97 0.99 11.67
C ILE A 35 4.38 1.59 11.57
N ASN A 36 5.37 0.86 12.07
CA ASN A 36 6.78 1.24 11.93
C ASN A 36 7.16 1.26 10.44
N ILE A 37 7.82 2.32 9.99
CA ILE A 37 8.27 2.48 8.60
C ILE A 37 9.13 1.28 8.14
N GLU A 38 9.90 0.69 9.05
CA GLU A 38 10.72 -0.50 8.75
C GLU A 38 9.89 -1.76 8.52
N ASP A 39 8.80 -1.95 9.25
CA ASP A 39 7.89 -3.07 8.98
C ASP A 39 7.13 -2.82 7.67
N LEU A 40 6.65 -1.58 7.50
CA LEU A 40 5.91 -1.18 6.30
C LEU A 40 6.75 -1.33 5.02
N SER A 41 8.06 -1.08 5.07
CA SER A 41 8.94 -1.28 3.92
C SER A 41 9.02 -2.76 3.50
N LYS A 42 8.99 -3.69 4.46
CA LYS A 42 8.97 -5.13 4.17
C LYS A 42 7.67 -5.53 3.46
N PHE A 43 6.53 -5.01 3.90
CA PHE A 43 5.24 -5.20 3.21
C PHE A 43 5.21 -4.57 1.83
N TYR A 44 5.79 -3.38 1.68
CA TYR A 44 5.90 -2.70 0.39
C TYR A 44 6.74 -3.51 -0.61
N ASP A 45 7.78 -4.20 -0.14
CA ASP A 45 8.53 -5.10 -1.00
C ASP A 45 7.69 -6.30 -1.48
N ALA A 46 6.87 -6.87 -0.61
CA ALA A 46 5.93 -7.94 -1.00
C ALA A 46 4.88 -7.41 -1.98
N SER A 47 4.32 -6.22 -1.75
CA SER A 47 3.33 -5.61 -2.64
C SER A 47 3.91 -5.30 -4.03
N LYS A 48 5.19 -4.88 -4.12
CA LYS A 48 5.88 -4.69 -5.41
C LYS A 48 5.90 -5.98 -6.26
N LEU A 49 6.04 -7.14 -5.63
CA LEU A 49 6.01 -8.43 -6.33
C LEU A 49 4.61 -8.72 -6.89
N ILE A 50 3.55 -8.47 -6.11
CA ILE A 50 2.15 -8.54 -6.58
C ILE A 50 1.92 -7.63 -7.78
N CYS A 51 2.32 -6.35 -7.68
CA CYS A 51 2.19 -5.40 -8.79
C CYS A 51 2.95 -5.86 -10.04
N SER A 52 4.14 -6.42 -9.86
CA SER A 52 4.95 -6.95 -10.97
C SER A 52 4.26 -8.15 -11.64
N MET A 53 3.62 -9.02 -10.87
CA MET A 53 2.83 -10.13 -11.43
C MET A 53 1.61 -9.63 -12.19
N TYR A 54 0.83 -8.68 -11.66
CA TYR A 54 -0.26 -8.04 -12.41
C TYR A 54 0.24 -7.38 -13.71
N GLY A 55 1.39 -6.70 -13.66
CA GLY A 55 2.01 -6.12 -14.85
C GLY A 55 2.42 -7.15 -15.90
N ASN A 56 2.94 -8.31 -15.47
CA ASN A 56 3.25 -9.43 -16.37
C ASN A 56 1.97 -10.03 -16.97
N VAL A 57 0.93 -10.23 -16.15
CA VAL A 57 -0.39 -10.73 -16.59
C VAL A 57 -0.99 -9.81 -17.65
N ALA A 58 -1.02 -8.50 -17.41
CA ALA A 58 -1.55 -7.51 -18.36
C ALA A 58 -0.76 -7.44 -19.67
N GLN A 59 0.53 -7.74 -19.64
CA GLN A 59 1.39 -7.82 -20.83
C GLN A 59 1.36 -9.20 -21.50
N ASN A 60 0.53 -10.13 -21.03
CA ASN A 60 0.50 -11.53 -21.45
C ASN A 60 1.87 -12.24 -21.37
N GLN A 61 2.74 -11.79 -20.46
CA GLN A 61 4.02 -12.44 -20.15
C GLN A 61 3.73 -13.57 -19.16
N THR A 62 3.53 -14.78 -19.68
CA THR A 62 3.24 -16.01 -18.93
C THR A 62 4.49 -16.73 -18.40
N ASP A 63 5.66 -16.16 -18.66
CA ASP A 63 6.92 -16.87 -18.71
C ASP A 63 7.65 -16.83 -17.35
N ASP A 64 8.87 -17.38 -17.26
CA ASP A 64 9.69 -17.55 -16.04
C ASP A 64 9.64 -16.35 -15.07
N LYS A 65 9.53 -15.13 -15.59
CA LYS A 65 9.42 -13.90 -14.78
C LYS A 65 8.18 -13.86 -13.87
N LEU A 66 7.01 -14.32 -14.33
CA LEU A 66 5.80 -14.42 -13.51
C LEU A 66 6.00 -15.44 -12.39
N SER A 67 6.50 -16.64 -12.73
CA SER A 67 6.76 -17.71 -11.78
C SER A 67 7.83 -17.33 -10.74
N ASN A 68 8.89 -16.66 -11.17
CA ASN A 68 9.96 -16.16 -10.30
C ASN A 68 9.44 -15.11 -9.31
N ASN A 69 8.61 -14.18 -9.77
CA ASN A 69 7.97 -13.19 -8.90
C ASN A 69 7.01 -13.85 -7.91
N ALA A 70 6.23 -14.84 -8.35
CA ALA A 70 5.32 -15.58 -7.49
C ALA A 70 6.06 -16.37 -6.41
N THR A 71 7.11 -17.09 -6.77
CA THR A 71 7.97 -17.82 -5.82
C THR A 71 8.61 -16.87 -4.80
N SER A 72 9.14 -15.75 -5.27
CA SER A 72 9.71 -14.72 -4.39
C SER A 72 8.66 -14.13 -3.44
N PHE A 73 7.43 -13.93 -3.93
CA PHE A 73 6.33 -13.44 -3.13
C PHE A 73 5.93 -14.44 -2.06
N VAL A 74 5.76 -15.73 -2.40
CA VAL A 74 5.41 -16.78 -1.44
C VAL A 74 6.44 -16.85 -0.32
N ASN A 75 7.73 -16.82 -0.64
CA ASN A 75 8.80 -16.83 0.37
C ASN A 75 8.71 -15.62 1.31
N LYS A 76 8.62 -14.41 0.73
CA LYS A 76 8.56 -13.17 1.51
C LYS A 76 7.26 -13.06 2.33
N TYR A 77 6.14 -13.50 1.77
CA TYR A 77 4.86 -13.58 2.49
C TYR A 77 4.96 -14.53 3.68
N THR A 78 5.61 -15.68 3.51
CA THR A 78 5.80 -16.67 4.58
C THR A 78 6.60 -16.07 5.75
N GLU A 79 7.69 -15.39 5.46
CA GLU A 79 8.48 -14.67 6.47
C GLU A 79 7.63 -13.63 7.22
N LEU A 80 6.91 -12.79 6.48
CA LEU A 80 6.03 -11.76 7.06
C LEU A 80 4.91 -12.39 7.89
N ASN A 81 4.29 -13.44 7.40
CA ASN A 81 3.19 -14.12 8.07
C ASN A 81 3.66 -14.78 9.37
N ASN A 82 4.87 -15.34 9.42
CA ASN A 82 5.40 -15.93 10.65
C ASN A 82 5.66 -14.89 11.75
N ILE A 83 5.95 -13.64 11.37
CA ILE A 83 6.28 -12.56 12.31
C ILE A 83 5.03 -11.76 12.71
N TYR A 84 4.11 -11.53 11.77
CA TYR A 84 3.06 -10.51 11.90
C TYR A 84 1.62 -11.04 11.80
N ASN A 85 1.38 -12.36 11.91
CA ASN A 85 0.03 -12.95 11.81
C ASN A 85 -0.86 -12.76 13.06
N ASN A 86 -0.48 -11.89 14.00
CA ASN A 86 -1.26 -11.60 15.20
C ASN A 86 -2.62 -11.01 14.82
N GLU A 87 -3.69 -11.75 15.10
CA GLU A 87 -5.05 -11.40 14.72
C GLU A 87 -5.49 -10.05 15.32
N GLY A 88 -6.17 -9.23 14.51
CA GLY A 88 -6.61 -7.88 14.89
C GLY A 88 -5.52 -6.80 14.83
N ALA A 89 -4.26 -7.15 14.59
CA ALA A 89 -3.20 -6.16 14.44
C ALA A 89 -3.25 -5.45 13.06
N PRO A 90 -2.80 -4.19 12.95
CA PRO A 90 -2.69 -3.50 11.67
C PRO A 90 -1.88 -4.28 10.63
N HIS A 91 -0.83 -4.99 11.05
CA HIS A 91 -0.02 -5.82 10.17
C HIS A 91 -0.77 -7.04 9.61
N SER A 92 -1.66 -7.65 10.39
CA SER A 92 -2.46 -8.80 9.91
C SER A 92 -3.49 -8.38 8.87
N GLN A 93 -3.97 -7.13 8.93
CA GLN A 93 -4.82 -6.56 7.88
C GLN A 93 -4.05 -6.44 6.56
N ILE A 94 -2.79 -5.99 6.60
CA ILE A 94 -1.93 -5.93 5.41
C ILE A 94 -1.63 -7.33 4.86
N LEU A 95 -1.38 -8.32 5.74
CA LEU A 95 -1.19 -9.71 5.31
C LEU A 95 -2.44 -10.27 4.62
N SER A 96 -3.62 -10.10 5.22
CA SER A 96 -4.89 -10.55 4.64
C SER A 96 -5.13 -9.94 3.26
N ALA A 97 -4.83 -8.65 3.14
CA ALA A 97 -4.87 -7.90 1.90
C ALA A 97 -3.94 -8.49 0.83
N LEU A 98 -2.64 -8.66 1.14
CA LEU A 98 -1.66 -9.26 0.22
C LEU A 98 -2.04 -10.69 -0.19
N SER A 99 -2.52 -11.51 0.76
CA SER A 99 -2.98 -12.87 0.47
C SER A 99 -4.18 -12.89 -0.45
N THR A 100 -5.14 -11.99 -0.24
CA THR A 100 -6.34 -11.86 -1.08
C THR A 100 -5.95 -11.52 -2.51
N ASP A 101 -5.11 -10.51 -2.71
CA ASP A 101 -4.66 -10.09 -4.04
C ASP A 101 -3.89 -11.21 -4.76
N TYR A 102 -2.99 -11.90 -4.05
CA TYR A 102 -2.26 -13.03 -4.61
C TYR A 102 -3.17 -14.20 -4.99
N ASN A 103 -4.14 -14.54 -4.15
CA ASN A 103 -5.09 -15.62 -4.45
C ASN A 103 -5.96 -15.29 -5.66
N ASN A 104 -6.27 -14.01 -5.90
CA ASN A 104 -6.96 -13.57 -7.10
C ASN A 104 -6.09 -13.74 -8.34
N LEU A 105 -4.81 -13.34 -8.30
CA LEU A 105 -3.85 -13.62 -9.37
C LEU A 105 -3.74 -15.12 -9.67
N LYS A 106 -3.69 -15.94 -8.62
CA LYS A 106 -3.60 -17.40 -8.75
C LYS A 106 -4.82 -18.01 -9.46
N LYS A 107 -6.03 -17.51 -9.18
CA LYS A 107 -7.25 -17.94 -9.89
C LYS A 107 -7.21 -17.64 -11.39
N GLU A 108 -6.53 -16.56 -11.79
CA GLU A 108 -6.35 -16.22 -13.20
C GLU A 108 -5.18 -16.98 -13.86
N ARG A 109 -4.28 -17.55 -13.05
CA ARG A 109 -3.02 -18.17 -13.48
C ARG A 109 -2.72 -19.42 -12.64
N ASP A 110 -3.18 -20.58 -13.10
CA ASP A 110 -3.08 -21.86 -12.37
C ASP A 110 -1.63 -22.34 -12.11
N ASN A 111 -0.65 -21.80 -12.83
CA ASN A 111 0.74 -22.27 -12.81
C ASN A 111 1.65 -21.58 -11.76
N ILE A 112 1.10 -20.77 -10.85
CA ILE A 112 1.88 -20.11 -9.79
C ILE A 112 1.75 -20.84 -8.44
N PRO A 113 2.81 -20.84 -7.60
CA PRO A 113 2.80 -21.56 -6.33
C PRO A 113 1.68 -21.12 -5.39
N SER A 114 1.14 -22.04 -4.60
CA SER A 114 0.20 -21.70 -3.52
C SER A 114 0.92 -20.96 -2.39
N LEU A 115 0.17 -20.11 -1.68
CA LEU A 115 0.58 -19.70 -0.33
C LEU A 115 0.57 -20.91 0.60
N PRO A 116 1.49 -20.98 1.59
CA PRO A 116 1.47 -22.05 2.56
C PRO A 116 0.17 -22.02 3.36
N GLU A 117 -0.48 -23.17 3.46
CA GLU A 117 -1.63 -23.33 4.33
C GLU A 117 -1.20 -23.15 5.79
N LYS A 118 -2.00 -22.41 6.56
CA LYS A 118 -1.81 -22.32 7.99
C LYS A 118 -2.02 -23.75 8.53
N LYS A 119 -0.97 -24.38 9.07
CA LYS A 119 -1.14 -25.64 9.81
C LYS A 119 -2.02 -25.34 11.02
N THR A 120 -3.32 -25.54 10.89
CA THR A 120 -4.19 -25.68 12.04
C THR A 120 -3.82 -27.02 12.65
N THR A 121 -3.13 -27.02 13.79
CA THR A 121 -3.04 -28.23 14.60
C THR A 121 -4.45 -28.56 15.06
N GLN A 122 -5.13 -29.41 14.30
CA GLN A 122 -6.33 -30.11 14.76
C GLN A 122 -6.04 -31.59 14.63
N ASP A 123 -5.60 -32.16 15.74
CA ASP A 123 -5.99 -33.52 16.04
C ASP A 123 -7.51 -33.60 15.99
N HIS A 124 -7.98 -34.71 15.42
CA HIS A 124 -9.37 -35.18 15.37
C HIS A 124 -10.23 -34.73 14.16
N VAL A 125 -10.10 -35.54 13.09
CA VAL A 125 -11.20 -36.26 12.43
C VAL A 125 -12.59 -35.60 12.49
N GLN A 126 -13.07 -35.11 11.35
CA GLN A 126 -14.25 -35.62 10.63
C GLN A 126 -14.74 -34.54 9.63
N SER A 127 -14.86 -34.95 8.36
CA SER A 127 -15.60 -34.31 7.27
C SER A 127 -16.80 -33.43 7.68
N SER A 128 -16.81 -32.16 7.27
CA SER A 128 -18.00 -31.54 6.67
C SER A 128 -17.70 -30.21 5.99
N LYS A 129 -18.19 -30.13 4.76
CA LYS A 129 -18.45 -28.95 3.94
C LYS A 129 -19.21 -27.89 4.75
N ASP A 130 -18.94 -26.64 4.40
CA ASP A 130 -19.72 -25.43 4.73
C ASP A 130 -19.66 -24.97 6.19
N ASN A 131 -18.98 -23.83 6.41
CA ASN A 131 -19.28 -22.76 7.37
C ASN A 131 -18.10 -21.77 7.39
N SER A 132 -17.99 -20.95 6.34
CA SER A 132 -17.15 -19.74 6.32
C SER A 132 -18.07 -18.51 6.22
N GLU A 133 -19.00 -18.37 7.16
CA GLU A 133 -19.76 -17.15 7.35
C GLU A 133 -19.90 -16.89 8.84
N GLN A 134 -19.11 -15.93 9.35
CA GLN A 134 -19.45 -14.97 10.40
C GLN A 134 -18.17 -14.41 11.03
N ILE A 135 -17.56 -13.41 10.39
CA ILE A 135 -17.09 -12.16 11.07
C ILE A 135 -17.08 -11.07 9.98
N SER A 136 -18.25 -10.68 9.49
CA SER A 136 -18.42 -9.53 8.59
C SER A 136 -19.79 -8.94 8.83
N GLY A 137 -19.97 -8.34 10.00
CA GLY A 137 -21.22 -7.71 10.39
C GLY A 137 -20.94 -6.41 11.12
N GLN A 138 -20.73 -5.33 10.37
CA GLN A 138 -21.30 -4.00 10.65
C GLN A 138 -20.77 -2.99 9.64
N PHE A 139 -21.48 -2.85 8.52
CA PHE A 139 -21.84 -1.59 7.88
C PHE A 139 -22.99 -1.94 6.92
N SER A 140 -24.22 -1.82 7.40
CA SER A 140 -25.43 -2.09 6.62
C SER A 140 -26.13 -0.76 6.37
N GLU A 141 -26.20 -0.32 5.12
CA GLU A 141 -27.44 0.21 4.53
C GLU A 141 -27.38 0.11 2.99
N ASP A 142 -28.55 -0.18 2.41
CA ASP A 142 -28.82 -0.85 1.14
C ASP A 142 -28.44 -0.11 -0.16
N THR A 143 -28.09 -0.88 -1.20
CA THR A 143 -28.89 -1.00 -2.44
C THR A 143 -28.16 -1.85 -3.50
N SER A 144 -28.85 -2.93 -3.94
CA SER A 144 -28.73 -3.65 -5.22
C SER A 144 -27.46 -4.47 -5.54
N SER A 145 -27.62 -5.77 -5.31
CA SER A 145 -27.30 -6.90 -6.21
C SER A 145 -26.26 -6.72 -7.33
N SER A 146 -25.19 -7.56 -7.26
CA SER A 146 -24.29 -8.04 -8.33
C SER A 146 -22.85 -7.50 -8.48
N SER A 147 -22.27 -6.78 -7.50
CA SER A 147 -20.82 -6.46 -7.55
C SER A 147 -20.14 -6.55 -6.18
N SER A 148 -19.83 -7.76 -5.73
CA SER A 148 -19.18 -7.98 -4.41
C SER A 148 -17.67 -8.24 -4.49
N ILE A 149 -17.17 -8.74 -5.62
CA ILE A 149 -15.76 -9.15 -5.78
C ILE A 149 -14.87 -8.05 -6.36
N GLY A 150 -15.41 -7.21 -7.27
CA GLY A 150 -14.67 -6.08 -7.85
C GLY A 150 -14.32 -4.97 -6.86
N ASN A 151 -15.06 -4.87 -5.74
CA ASN A 151 -14.95 -3.75 -4.81
C ASN A 151 -13.90 -3.97 -3.71
N LYS A 152 -13.47 -5.22 -3.46
CA LYS A 152 -12.44 -5.56 -2.45
C LYS A 152 -11.00 -5.45 -2.97
N LEU A 153 -10.77 -5.82 -4.23
CA LEU A 153 -9.47 -5.68 -4.92
C LEU A 153 -8.99 -4.23 -5.01
N PHE A 154 -9.94 -3.30 -5.08
CA PHE A 154 -9.62 -1.88 -5.11
C PHE A 154 -9.06 -1.39 -3.77
N THR A 155 -9.46 -1.94 -2.63
CA THR A 155 -9.15 -1.32 -1.33
C THR A 155 -7.65 -1.35 -1.00
N VAL A 156 -6.97 -2.45 -1.27
CA VAL A 156 -5.55 -2.64 -0.93
C VAL A 156 -4.63 -1.95 -1.93
N LEU A 157 -4.91 -2.16 -3.22
CA LEU A 157 -4.20 -1.50 -4.31
C LEU A 157 -4.45 0.00 -4.30
N SER A 158 -5.62 0.46 -3.82
CA SER A 158 -5.90 1.88 -3.55
C SER A 158 -5.16 2.41 -2.33
N ILE A 159 -4.92 1.63 -1.27
CA ILE A 159 -4.09 2.09 -0.14
C ILE A 159 -2.64 2.29 -0.59
N PHE A 160 -2.02 1.32 -1.26
CA PHE A 160 -0.64 1.48 -1.74
C PHE A 160 -0.54 2.43 -2.94
N GLY A 161 -1.53 2.44 -3.82
CA GLY A 161 -1.65 3.38 -4.93
C GLY A 161 -1.84 4.81 -4.44
N ALA A 162 -2.70 5.03 -3.44
CA ALA A 162 -2.82 6.31 -2.77
C ALA A 162 -1.49 6.66 -2.10
N ILE A 163 -0.90 5.80 -1.26
CA ILE A 163 0.38 6.12 -0.59
C ILE A 163 1.48 6.48 -1.62
N ALA A 164 1.61 5.74 -2.72
CA ALA A 164 2.58 6.02 -3.78
C ALA A 164 2.24 7.31 -4.56
N PHE A 165 0.97 7.53 -4.91
CA PHE A 165 0.48 8.75 -5.56
C PHE A 165 0.70 9.98 -4.69
N LEU A 166 0.45 9.88 -3.39
CA LEU A 166 0.59 10.94 -2.40
C LEU A 166 2.07 11.23 -2.10
N LEU A 167 2.93 10.21 -2.06
CA LEU A 167 4.39 10.37 -2.00
C LEU A 167 4.95 11.00 -3.28
N GLY A 168 4.44 10.61 -4.46
CA GLY A 168 4.84 11.18 -5.75
C GLY A 168 4.43 12.65 -5.89
N ILE A 169 3.21 12.99 -5.48
CA ILE A 169 2.70 14.36 -5.47
C ILE A 169 3.48 15.22 -4.47
N SER A 170 3.63 14.78 -3.22
CA SER A 170 4.41 15.52 -2.22
C SER A 170 5.88 15.71 -2.62
N TYR A 171 6.48 14.71 -3.29
CA TYR A 171 7.82 14.84 -3.87
C TYR A 171 7.88 15.92 -4.96
N LYS A 172 6.91 15.94 -5.89
CA LYS A 172 6.84 16.94 -6.97
C LYS A 172 6.67 18.35 -6.41
N TYR A 173 5.78 18.55 -5.42
CA TYR A 173 5.57 19.85 -4.78
C TYR A 173 6.76 20.30 -3.93
N SER A 174 7.42 19.39 -3.22
CA SER A 174 8.64 19.70 -2.45
C SER A 174 9.80 20.12 -3.37
N LEU A 175 10.02 19.39 -4.48
CA LEU A 175 11.03 19.72 -5.48
C LEU A 175 10.73 21.07 -6.16
N PHE A 176 9.46 21.36 -6.44
CA PHE A 176 9.03 22.64 -6.97
C PHE A 176 9.27 23.79 -5.97
N GLY A 177 8.99 23.56 -4.68
CA GLY A 177 9.27 24.51 -3.61
C GLY A 177 10.77 24.81 -3.47
N LEU A 178 11.64 23.80 -3.55
CA LEU A 178 13.09 23.95 -3.52
C LEU A 178 13.61 24.77 -4.72
N ARG A 179 13.13 24.46 -5.94
CA ARG A 179 13.47 25.24 -7.16
C ARG A 179 13.08 26.71 -7.03
N LYS A 180 11.88 26.99 -6.53
CA LYS A 180 11.41 28.37 -6.33
C LYS A 180 12.24 29.13 -5.29
N ARG A 181 12.69 28.45 -4.23
CA ARG A 181 13.56 29.03 -3.19
C ARG A 181 14.96 29.34 -3.73
N ALA A 182 15.52 28.45 -4.54
CA ALA A 182 16.81 28.64 -5.21
C ALA A 182 16.79 29.82 -6.20
N GLN A 183 15.75 29.93 -7.04
CA GLN A 183 15.58 31.08 -7.93
C GLN A 183 15.46 32.40 -7.17
N LYS A 184 14.72 32.42 -6.05
CA LYS A 184 14.57 33.61 -5.20
C LYS A 184 15.88 34.01 -4.53
N GLN A 185 16.70 33.05 -4.10
CA GLN A 185 18.05 33.32 -3.58
C GLN A 185 18.97 33.89 -4.66
N HIS A 186 18.99 33.28 -5.85
CA HIS A 186 19.78 33.78 -6.97
C HIS A 186 19.41 35.22 -7.36
N LEU A 187 18.13 35.57 -7.36
CA LEU A 187 17.68 36.94 -7.65
C LEU A 187 18.11 37.94 -6.55
N ARG A 188 18.06 37.53 -5.27
CA ARG A 188 18.56 38.35 -4.14
C ARG A 188 20.05 38.61 -4.21
N GLU A 189 20.85 37.59 -4.54
CA GLU A 189 22.30 37.73 -4.72
C GLU A 189 22.63 38.65 -5.90
N LYS A 190 21.90 38.55 -7.03
CA LYS A 190 22.05 39.50 -8.14
C LYS A 190 21.80 40.94 -7.71
N ILE A 191 20.69 41.22 -7.01
CA ILE A 191 20.37 42.58 -6.54
C ILE A 191 21.46 43.10 -5.58
N LYS A 192 21.97 42.26 -4.68
CA LYS A 192 23.02 42.62 -3.72
C LYS A 192 24.34 42.96 -4.43
N ASN A 193 24.71 42.20 -5.46
CA ASN A 193 25.91 42.47 -6.26
C ASN A 193 25.78 43.75 -7.08
N THR A 194 24.62 44.02 -7.67
CA THR A 194 24.38 45.29 -8.40
C THR A 194 24.48 46.49 -7.45
N LYS A 195 23.88 46.41 -6.26
CA LYS A 195 23.96 47.47 -5.24
C LYS A 195 25.40 47.74 -4.78
N LYS A 196 26.23 46.70 -4.64
CA LYS A 196 27.67 46.87 -4.34
C LYS A 196 28.43 47.61 -5.44
N ARG A 197 28.09 47.37 -6.71
CA ARG A 197 28.75 48.03 -7.87
C ARG A 197 28.34 49.50 -8.04
N MET A 198 27.20 49.93 -7.51
CA MET A 198 26.73 51.32 -7.60
C MET A 198 27.28 52.21 -6.46
N ASN A 199 27.73 51.60 -5.36
CA ASN A 199 28.27 52.31 -4.20
C ASN A 199 29.80 52.49 -4.27
N HIS A 200 30.42 52.14 -5.39
CA HIS A 200 31.86 52.19 -5.63
C HIS A 200 32.13 52.91 -6.95
#